data_AF-A0A1Z8TMN4-F1
#
_entry.id   AF-A0A1Z8TMN4-F1
#
_cell.length_a   1.000
_cell.length_b   1.000
_cell.length_c   1.000
_cell.angle_alpha   90.00
_cell.angle_beta   90.00
_cell.angle_gamma   90.00
#
_symmetry.space_group_name_H-M   'P 1'
#
loop_
_entity.id
_entity.type
_entity.pdbx_description
1 polymer ?
#
loop_
_entity_poly.entity_id
_entity_poly.type
_entity_poly.pdbx_seq_one_letter_code
_entity_poly.pdbx_strand_id
1 'polypeptide(L)' 'MQSITPTNLYRKTADIHTRIDPDIRQRLDNQRIKHRTTTSNLVREFIHRGLDELEQKHRMFG' A
#
# COMPACT_ATOMS: atom_id res chain seq x y z
N MET A 1 15.99 42.14 6.18
CA MET A 1 16.05 40.77 5.61
C MET A 1 15.37 39.83 6.59
N GLN A 2 14.22 39.25 6.21
CA GLN A 2 13.52 38.24 7.01
C GLN A 2 13.89 36.85 6.48
N SER A 3 14.32 35.95 7.36
CA SER A 3 14.71 34.58 7.03
C SER A 3 13.47 33.74 6.77
N ILE A 4 13.36 33.14 5.58
CA ILE A 4 12.30 32.21 5.24
C ILE A 4 12.72 30.85 5.78
N THR A 5 12.10 30.39 6.86
CA THR A 5 12.33 29.03 7.36
C THR A 5 11.87 28.05 6.27
N PRO A 6 12.75 27.20 5.72
CA PRO A 6 12.33 26.22 4.73
C PRO A 6 11.39 25.24 5.42
N THR A 7 10.10 25.32 5.07
CA THR A 7 9.13 24.33 5.49
C THR A 7 9.49 23.04 4.77
N ASN A 8 10.15 22.13 5.49
CA ASN A 8 10.44 20.79 5.01
C ASN A 8 9.11 20.06 4.77
N LEU A 9 8.66 20.10 3.52
CA LEU A 9 7.53 19.35 2.97
C LEU A 9 7.88 17.85 2.92
N TYR A 10 8.04 17.22 4.10
CA TYR A 10 8.04 15.77 4.16
C TYR A 10 6.63 15.28 3.86
N ARG A 11 6.47 14.58 2.73
CA ARG A 11 5.25 13.88 2.35
C ARG A 11 4.99 12.77 3.37
N LYS A 12 4.25 13.09 4.44
CA LYS A 12 3.77 12.11 5.41
C LYS A 12 2.86 11.14 4.67
N THR A 13 3.27 9.89 4.51
CA THR A 13 2.38 8.84 4.04
C THR A 13 1.19 8.79 4.99
N ALA A 14 -0.02 8.98 4.49
CA ALA A 14 -1.22 8.91 5.32
C ALA A 14 -1.32 7.50 5.91
N ASP A 15 -1.40 7.41 7.23
CA ASP A 15 -1.64 6.14 7.89
C ASP A 15 -3.10 5.72 7.67
N ILE A 16 -3.30 4.60 6.99
CA ILE A 16 -4.63 4.06 6.70
C ILE A 16 -4.90 2.95 7.69
N HIS A 17 -5.95 3.10 8.49
CA HIS A 17 -6.44 2.08 9.41
C HIS A 17 -7.59 1.32 8.75
N THR A 18 -7.39 0.03 8.47
CA THR A 18 -8.39 -0.82 7.79
C THR A 18 -8.72 -2.03 8.66
N ARG A 19 -10.01 -2.38 8.75
CA ARG A 19 -10.44 -3.67 9.30
C ARG A 19 -10.25 -4.75 8.24
N ILE A 20 -9.53 -5.80 8.58
CA ILE A 20 -9.20 -6.91 7.69
C ILE A 20 -9.76 -8.18 8.33
N ASP A 21 -10.41 -9.02 7.52
CA ASP A 21 -10.91 -10.32 7.98
C ASP A 21 -9.79 -11.17 8.60
N PRO A 22 -10.07 -11.92 9.68
CA PRO A 22 -9.05 -12.74 10.36
C PRO A 22 -8.30 -13.69 9.43
N ASP A 23 -9.01 -14.32 8.48
CA ASP A 23 -8.40 -15.23 7.51
C ASP A 23 -7.45 -14.52 6.56
N ILE A 24 -7.82 -13.33 6.09
CA ILE A 24 -6.97 -12.49 5.24
C ILE A 24 -5.75 -12.03 6.03
N ARG A 25 -5.95 -11.65 7.30
CA ARG A 25 -4.86 -11.26 8.18
C ARG A 25 -3.84 -12.38 8.37
N GLN A 26 -4.31 -13.60 8.63
CA GLN A 26 -3.43 -14.76 8.76
C GLN A 26 -2.63 -15.03 7.47
N ARG A 27 -3.28 -14.93 6.31
CA ARG A 27 -2.61 -15.06 5.01
C ARG A 27 -1.55 -13.98 4.80
N LEU A 28 -1.86 -12.73 5.14
CA LEU A 28 -0.89 -11.62 5.07
C LEU A 28 0.32 -11.87 5.97
N ASP A 29 0.11 -12.37 7.19
CA ASP A 29 1.20 -12.68 8.11
C ASP A 29 2.11 -13.81 7.60
N ASN A 30 1.53 -14.86 6.99
CA ASN A 30 2.30 -15.93 6.35
C ASN A 30 3.16 -15.40 5.19
N GLN A 31 2.60 -14.52 4.35
CA GLN A 31 3.35 -13.90 3.24
C GLN A 31 4.44 -12.96 3.76
N ARG A 32 4.16 -12.20 4.83
CA ARG A 32 5.12 -11.30 5.47
C ARG A 32 6.37 -12.04 5.92
N ILE A 33 6.19 -13.18 6.58
CA ILE A 33 7.28 -14.03 7.05
C ILE A 33 8.05 -14.62 5.86
N LYS A 34 7.34 -15.17 4.88
CA LYS A 34 7.93 -15.79 3.69
C LYS A 34 8.82 -14.81 2.91
N HIS A 35 8.35 -13.59 2.71
CA HIS A 35 9.01 -12.58 1.88
C HIS A 35 9.92 -11.63 2.67
N ARG A 36 10.08 -11.84 4.00
CA ARG A 36 10.90 -11.01 4.89
C ARG A 36 10.64 -9.50 4.70
N THR A 37 9.37 -9.14 4.66
CA THR A 37 8.91 -7.78 4.37
C THR A 37 7.94 -7.29 5.45
N THR A 38 7.39 -6.09 5.31
CA THR A 38 6.39 -5.54 6.23
C THR A 38 4.98 -5.78 5.69
N THR A 39 3.99 -5.86 6.58
CA THR A 39 2.58 -5.97 6.18
C THR A 39 2.18 -4.79 5.29
N SER A 40 2.65 -3.58 5.59
CA SER A 40 2.37 -2.38 4.81
C SER A 40 2.93 -2.46 3.38
N ASN A 41 4.14 -2.99 3.21
CA ASN A 41 4.72 -3.19 1.88
C ASN A 41 3.96 -4.24 1.08
N LEU A 42 3.60 -5.37 1.70
CA LEU A 42 2.79 -6.40 1.04
C LEU A 42 1.42 -5.88 0.63
N VAL A 43 0.72 -5.19 1.53
CA VAL A 43 -0.59 -4.61 1.23
C VAL A 43 -0.48 -3.61 0.08
N ARG A 44 0.57 -2.78 0.07
CA ARG A 44 0.84 -1.86 -1.04
C ARG A 44 1.03 -2.61 -2.36
N GLU A 45 1.86 -3.64 -2.39
CA GLU A 45 2.09 -4.46 -3.59
C GLU A 45 0.82 -5.16 -4.08
N PHE A 46 0.02 -5.71 -3.17
CA PHE A 46 -1.26 -6.33 -3.51
C PHE A 46 -2.25 -5.33 -4.09
N ILE A 47 -2.33 -4.12 -3.54
CA ILE A 47 -3.20 -3.05 -4.06
C ILE A 47 -2.75 -2.65 -5.46
N HIS A 48 -1.46 -2.39 -5.69
CA HIS A 48 -0.96 -2.02 -7.02
C HIS A 48 -1.26 -3.11 -8.05
N ARG A 49 -0.93 -4.37 -7.74
CA ARG A 49 -1.20 -5.49 -8.65
C ARG A 49 -2.69 -5.65 -8.92
N GLY A 50 -3.54 -5.54 -7.89
CA GLY A 50 -4.98 -5.66 -8.05
C GLY A 50 -5.56 -4.54 -8.92
N LEU A 51 -5.08 -3.31 -8.78
CA LEU A 51 -5.48 -2.19 -9.63
C LEU A 51 -5.04 -2.41 -11.09
N ASP A 52 -3.80 -2.84 -11.31
CA ASP A 52 -3.28 -3.13 -12.65
C ASP A 52 -4.11 -4.24 -13.34
N GLU A 53 -4.44 -5.30 -12.61
CA GLU A 53 -5.28 -6.39 -13.12
C GLU A 53 -6.71 -5.94 -13.43
N LEU A 54 -7.30 -5.07 -12.60
CA LEU A 54 -8.63 -4.50 -12.82
C LEU A 54 -8.64 -3.61 -14.07
N GLU A 55 -7.63 -2.76 -14.25
CA GLU A 55 -7.50 -1.93 -15.44
C GLU A 55 -7.33 -2.78 -16.70
N GLN A 56 -6.50 -3.83 -16.66
CA GLN A 56 -6.30 -4.73 -17.79
C GLN A 56 -7.59 -5.46 -18.17
N LYS A 57 -8.35 -5.97 -17.18
CA LYS A 57 -9.65 -6.59 -17.42
C LYS A 57 -10.63 -5.61 -18.08
N HIS A 58 -10.66 -4.36 -17.64
CA HIS A 58 -11.49 -3.33 -18.25
C HIS A 58 -11.10 -3.04 -19.72
N ARG A 59 -9.81 -3.14 -20.07
CA ARG A 59 -9.33 -2.95 -21.45
C ARG A 59 -9.61 -4.14 -22.38
N MET A 60 -9.79 -5.36 -21.87
CA MET A 60 -10.13 -6.54 -22.70
C MET A 60 -11.60 -6.61 -23.13
N PHE A 61 -12.47 -5.81 -22.50
CA PHE A 61 -13.89 -5.70 -22.87
C PHE A 61 -14.21 -4.45 -23.71
N GLY A 62 -13.20 -3.67 -24.09
CA GLY A 62 -13.31 -2.49 -24.98
C GLY A 62 -12.79 -2.74 -26.38
#